data_AF-A0A1A9WFL9-F1
#
_entry.id   AF-A0A1A9WFL9-F1
#
_cell.length_a   1.000
_cell.length_b   1.000
_cell.length_c   1.000
_cell.angle_alpha   90.00
_cell.angle_beta   90.00
_cell.angle_gamma   90.00
#
_symmetry.space_group_name_H-M   'P 1'
#
loop_
_entity.id
_entity.type
_entity.pdbx_description
1 polymer ?
#
loop_
_entity_poly.entity_id
_entity_poly.type
_entity_poly.pdbx_seq_one_letter_code
_entity_poly.pdbx_strand_id
1 'polypeptide(L)'
;MATPLVAPKPVHPTPMRHHGLLGISYVRQHMMIDERWAPNAHIEEFHDMANLLAKRLIFKNLESNAYRKTLKKSARRLRIQCRDGRCVLQNVMNGENVAAIRNVLINRKDMQRLYQKMNVYQVVDNINQRTFVMRKERDRLNHRLARLKDEYKRKLLERATIENRIKYQNEFILEEEFRMREFKKKIVNSDVRLTAIRTINSTYKKIIQVLRHDEIFYEPILRSLCRDIDDQASFIKHILYLGMPAIAKFNQLSEEFRQMDEKSRKSTQLKLAVLMDFRRTSLKRFSNTVKAPKESLVINIAKRYTRETKSMLKLKNQLEEIETIIKQIKVATLCSRATEIFPRIKVQMEHNIKLMKRNEIGTISNEFLIFKNKVAEEQESVLLHNYFEEEEDRANRIRWLEEAIIIEDSNEAITLKHMKHRTDTFVVLRYTLWNLLDILRYVDKPTRIVPVQYPNTYLKLPLLKFDMLIMRASAPPGFEQNTKTMLSMVERKLTILMNAYKYLMAIQNIKMTPRQMHNFWKTYHEGFLEIQNVIEEKEAMRDKSALEDGQDVFEDAKLLQTVPNRKQIKTQSARIVEELSKKED
;
A
#
# COMPACT_ATOMS: atom_id res chain seq x y z
N MET A 1 80.01 70.25 -21.27
CA MET A 1 79.07 70.58 -22.36
C MET A 1 77.68 70.72 -21.74
N ALA A 2 77.12 71.93 -21.74
CA ALA A 2 75.78 72.20 -21.23
C ALA A 2 74.77 72.05 -22.38
N THR A 3 73.82 71.14 -22.24
CA THR A 3 72.67 71.01 -23.15
C THR A 3 71.73 72.21 -22.97
N PRO A 4 71.21 72.82 -24.04
CA PRO A 4 70.29 73.94 -23.92
C PRO A 4 68.94 73.47 -23.34
N LEU A 5 68.44 74.19 -22.33
CA LEU A 5 67.11 74.02 -21.74
C LEU A 5 66.04 74.36 -22.78
N VAL A 6 65.37 73.33 -23.30
CA VAL A 6 64.17 73.47 -24.15
C VAL A 6 62.99 73.94 -23.29
N ALA A 7 62.27 74.97 -23.75
CA ALA A 7 61.10 75.48 -23.04
C ALA A 7 59.98 74.42 -22.93
N PRO A 8 59.41 74.17 -21.73
CA PRO A 8 58.33 73.21 -21.54
C PRO A 8 57.01 73.68 -22.20
N LYS A 9 56.25 72.76 -22.79
CA LYS A 9 54.95 73.03 -23.47
C LYS A 9 53.84 73.39 -22.45
N PRO A 10 52.88 74.28 -22.79
CA PRO A 10 51.71 74.57 -21.96
C PRO A 10 50.72 73.38 -21.94
N VAL A 11 50.14 73.08 -20.77
CA VAL A 11 49.25 71.92 -20.52
C VAL A 11 47.81 72.39 -20.25
N HIS A 12 46.80 71.61 -20.68
CA HIS A 12 45.36 71.87 -20.47
C HIS A 12 44.68 70.66 -19.78
N PRO A 13 43.72 70.86 -18.85
CA PRO A 13 43.04 69.77 -18.14
C PRO A 13 42.03 69.00 -19.02
N THR A 14 41.81 67.72 -18.70
CA THR A 14 40.88 66.83 -19.43
C THR A 14 39.39 67.19 -19.25
N PRO A 15 38.56 67.13 -20.31
CA PRO A 15 37.14 67.51 -20.26
C PRO A 15 36.22 66.47 -19.59
N MET A 16 35.24 66.94 -18.78
CA MET A 16 34.34 66.12 -17.93
C MET A 16 33.53 65.03 -18.65
N ARG A 17 33.35 65.12 -19.98
CA ARG A 17 32.64 64.09 -20.75
C ARG A 17 33.40 62.76 -20.86
N HIS A 18 34.71 62.80 -20.75
CA HIS A 18 35.58 61.62 -20.74
C HIS A 18 35.95 61.19 -19.30
N HIS A 19 35.30 61.79 -18.30
CA HIS A 19 35.53 61.52 -16.88
C HIS A 19 34.64 60.37 -16.40
N GLY A 20 35.23 59.37 -15.74
CA GLY A 20 34.56 58.11 -15.39
C GLY A 20 33.38 58.19 -14.41
N LEU A 21 33.24 59.30 -13.65
CA LEU A 21 32.23 59.45 -12.59
C LEU A 21 30.96 60.20 -13.02
N LEU A 22 31.09 61.18 -13.93
CA LEU A 22 30.07 62.20 -14.20
C LEU A 22 29.50 62.09 -15.62
N GLY A 23 29.82 60.98 -16.29
CA GLY A 23 29.36 60.67 -17.63
C GLY A 23 27.85 60.44 -17.68
N ILE A 24 27.20 61.06 -18.66
CA ILE A 24 25.77 60.97 -18.97
C ILE A 24 25.27 59.53 -19.17
N SER A 25 26.15 58.57 -19.47
CA SER A 25 25.83 57.14 -19.61
C SER A 25 25.36 56.47 -18.30
N TYR A 26 25.62 57.07 -17.14
CA TYR A 26 25.32 56.47 -15.83
C TYR A 26 24.01 56.96 -15.19
N VAL A 27 23.30 57.92 -15.83
CA VAL A 27 22.10 58.58 -15.28
C VAL A 27 20.78 57.89 -15.68
N ARG A 28 20.79 57.08 -16.76
CA ARG A 28 19.59 56.34 -17.26
C ARG A 28 19.12 55.18 -16.37
N GLN A 29 19.78 54.91 -15.25
CA GLN A 29 19.44 53.81 -14.35
C GLN A 29 18.34 54.19 -13.32
N HIS A 30 17.67 55.35 -13.46
CA HIS A 30 16.79 55.93 -12.43
C HIS A 30 15.34 56.29 -12.91
N MET A 31 14.80 55.57 -13.92
CA MET A 31 13.54 55.75 -14.70
C MET A 31 12.21 56.09 -13.95
N MET A 32 11.42 57.08 -14.43
CA MET A 32 10.03 57.41 -13.97
C MET A 32 9.16 58.08 -15.08
N ILE A 33 7.84 57.77 -15.23
CA ILE A 33 6.67 58.55 -15.79
C ILE A 33 5.32 57.75 -15.65
N ASP A 34 4.14 58.40 -15.48
CA ASP A 34 2.77 57.85 -15.14
C ASP A 34 1.64 58.09 -16.21
N GLU A 35 0.62 57.21 -16.23
CA GLU A 35 -0.40 56.86 -17.25
C GLU A 35 -1.83 57.43 -17.02
N ARG A 36 -2.01 58.61 -16.45
CA ARG A 36 -3.34 59.02 -15.94
C ARG A 36 -4.36 59.61 -16.92
N TRP A 37 -4.02 59.78 -18.19
CA TRP A 37 -4.93 60.36 -19.20
C TRP A 37 -5.19 59.36 -20.34
N ALA A 38 -5.80 58.23 -19.99
CA ALA A 38 -6.17 57.20 -20.95
C ALA A 38 -7.65 57.36 -21.41
N PRO A 39 -7.92 57.35 -22.72
CA PRO A 39 -9.26 57.47 -23.34
C PRO A 39 -10.33 56.47 -22.86
N ASN A 40 -9.95 55.46 -22.09
CA ASN A 40 -10.84 54.43 -21.55
C ASN A 40 -11.88 54.98 -20.56
N ALA A 41 -11.55 56.07 -19.84
CA ALA A 41 -12.47 56.67 -18.86
C ALA A 41 -13.73 57.29 -19.50
N HIS A 42 -13.63 57.79 -20.74
CA HIS A 42 -14.79 58.37 -21.44
C HIS A 42 -15.73 57.32 -22.05
N ILE A 43 -15.27 56.07 -22.23
CA ILE A 43 -16.10 54.98 -22.77
C ILE A 43 -17.04 54.44 -21.69
N GLU A 44 -16.64 54.47 -20.42
CA GLU A 44 -17.47 54.03 -19.29
C GLU A 44 -18.70 54.94 -19.10
N GLU A 45 -18.55 56.25 -19.29
CA GLU A 45 -19.65 57.22 -19.10
C GLU A 45 -20.80 57.02 -20.10
N PHE A 46 -20.51 56.60 -21.33
CA PHE A 46 -21.55 56.33 -22.34
C PHE A 46 -22.23 54.98 -22.15
N HIS A 47 -21.58 54.02 -21.48
CA HIS A 47 -22.16 52.71 -21.18
C HIS A 47 -23.31 52.81 -20.16
N ASP A 48 -23.19 53.72 -19.19
CA ASP A 48 -24.18 53.89 -18.13
C ASP A 48 -25.50 54.49 -18.62
N MET A 49 -25.46 55.33 -19.66
CA MET A 49 -26.67 55.87 -20.29
C MET A 49 -27.48 54.78 -21.03
N ALA A 50 -26.83 53.79 -21.64
CA ALA A 50 -27.52 52.68 -22.30
C ALA A 50 -28.25 51.76 -21.30
N ASN A 51 -27.66 51.55 -20.12
CA ASN A 51 -28.22 50.72 -19.05
C ASN A 51 -29.52 51.28 -18.47
N LEU A 52 -29.69 52.60 -18.47
CA LEU A 52 -30.91 53.27 -17.99
C LEU A 52 -32.12 53.02 -18.90
N LEU A 53 -31.90 53.01 -20.23
CA LEU A 53 -32.96 52.72 -21.20
C LEU A 53 -33.43 51.26 -21.13
N ALA A 54 -32.51 50.32 -20.90
CA ALA A 54 -32.83 48.90 -20.73
C ALA A 54 -33.73 48.63 -19.50
N LYS A 55 -33.50 49.34 -18.38
CA LYS A 55 -34.29 49.19 -17.15
C LYS A 55 -35.77 49.54 -17.35
N ARG A 56 -36.08 50.56 -18.16
CA ARG A 56 -37.47 50.99 -18.42
C ARG A 56 -38.31 49.90 -19.11
N LEU A 57 -37.72 49.15 -20.04
CA LEU A 57 -38.40 48.08 -20.76
C LEU A 57 -38.80 46.92 -19.83
N ILE A 58 -37.96 46.64 -18.84
CA ILE A 58 -38.17 45.57 -17.84
C ILE A 58 -39.40 45.89 -16.98
N PHE A 59 -39.55 47.13 -16.52
CA PHE A 59 -40.69 47.52 -15.68
C PHE A 59 -42.04 47.29 -16.37
N LYS A 60 -42.16 47.61 -17.66
CA LYS A 60 -43.39 47.39 -18.44
C LYS A 60 -43.78 45.91 -18.52
N ASN A 61 -42.80 45.02 -18.64
CA ASN A 61 -43.05 43.57 -18.66
C ASN A 61 -43.48 43.03 -17.29
N LEU A 62 -43.00 43.65 -16.20
CA LEU A 62 -43.38 43.25 -14.84
C LEU A 62 -44.85 43.56 -14.54
N GLU A 63 -45.36 44.69 -15.02
CA GLU A 63 -46.77 45.07 -14.86
C GLU A 63 -47.72 44.09 -15.56
N SER A 64 -47.44 43.75 -16.82
CA SER A 64 -48.22 42.76 -17.58
C SER A 64 -48.25 41.38 -16.88
N ASN A 65 -47.11 41.00 -16.30
CA ASN A 65 -47.00 39.76 -15.54
C ASN A 65 -47.77 39.80 -14.21
N ALA A 66 -47.86 40.95 -13.53
CA ALA A 66 -48.64 41.10 -12.31
C ALA A 66 -50.14 40.85 -12.56
N TYR A 67 -50.66 41.36 -13.68
CA TYR A 67 -52.04 41.13 -14.08
C TYR A 67 -52.34 39.65 -14.39
N ARG A 68 -51.46 38.95 -15.11
CA ARG A 68 -51.64 37.50 -15.34
C ARG A 68 -51.60 36.69 -14.03
N LYS A 69 -50.85 37.16 -13.03
CA LYS A 69 -50.75 36.49 -11.73
C LYS A 69 -52.03 36.59 -10.92
N THR A 70 -52.74 37.72 -10.93
CA THR A 70 -54.02 37.86 -10.21
C THR A 70 -55.06 36.89 -10.76
N LEU A 71 -55.16 36.75 -12.09
CA LEU A 71 -56.06 35.80 -12.75
C LEU A 71 -55.75 34.34 -12.40
N LYS A 72 -54.47 33.98 -12.31
CA LYS A 72 -54.06 32.63 -11.87
C LYS A 72 -54.41 32.39 -10.40
N LYS A 73 -54.37 33.42 -9.54
CA LYS A 73 -54.73 33.28 -8.11
C LYS A 73 -56.21 32.94 -7.92
N SER A 74 -57.11 33.58 -8.67
CA SER A 74 -58.54 33.28 -8.59
C SER A 74 -58.86 31.86 -9.06
N ALA A 75 -58.29 31.43 -10.20
CA ALA A 75 -58.45 30.06 -10.70
C ALA A 75 -57.93 29.01 -9.69
N ARG A 76 -56.82 29.31 -9.00
CA ARG A 76 -56.25 28.43 -7.98
C ARG A 76 -57.17 28.31 -6.76
N ARG A 77 -57.78 29.41 -6.30
CA ARG A 77 -58.70 29.42 -5.15
C ARG A 77 -59.87 28.45 -5.37
N LEU A 78 -60.49 28.50 -6.55
CA LEU A 78 -61.60 27.63 -6.93
C LEU A 78 -61.20 26.15 -6.92
N ARG A 79 -60.01 25.82 -7.46
CA ARG A 79 -59.50 24.43 -7.44
C ARG A 79 -59.26 23.91 -6.02
N ILE A 80 -58.83 24.78 -5.10
CA ILE A 80 -58.60 24.40 -3.69
C ILE A 80 -59.93 24.03 -3.02
N GLN A 81 -60.97 24.84 -3.20
CA GLN A 81 -62.29 24.58 -2.61
C GLN A 81 -62.86 23.22 -3.05
N CYS A 82 -62.78 22.87 -4.34
CA CYS A 82 -63.23 21.55 -4.82
C CYS A 82 -62.42 20.39 -4.23
N ARG A 83 -61.12 20.60 -4.00
CA ARG A 83 -60.23 19.59 -3.40
C ARG A 83 -60.54 19.40 -1.92
N ASP A 84 -60.78 20.49 -1.18
CA ASP A 84 -61.09 20.45 0.24
C ASP A 84 -62.40 19.69 0.49
N GLY A 85 -63.43 19.94 -0.34
CA GLY A 85 -64.69 19.18 -0.29
C GLY A 85 -64.51 17.67 -0.51
N ARG A 86 -63.65 17.26 -1.47
CA ARG A 86 -63.31 15.84 -1.67
C ARG A 86 -62.56 15.23 -0.48
N CYS A 87 -61.69 16.01 0.16
CA CYS A 87 -60.91 15.56 1.32
C CYS A 87 -61.81 15.27 2.53
N VAL A 88 -62.77 16.15 2.82
CA VAL A 88 -63.75 15.97 3.90
C VAL A 88 -64.54 14.67 3.70
N LEU A 89 -65.01 14.41 2.48
CA LEU A 89 -65.78 13.21 2.15
C LEU A 89 -64.96 11.92 2.31
N GLN A 90 -63.67 11.95 1.97
CA GLN A 90 -62.75 10.81 2.14
C GLN A 90 -62.43 10.52 3.62
N ASN A 91 -62.43 11.53 4.48
CA ASN A 91 -62.20 11.37 5.92
C ASN A 91 -63.38 10.68 6.61
N VAL A 92 -64.62 10.96 6.18
CA VAL A 92 -65.83 10.30 6.71
C VAL A 92 -65.84 8.79 6.37
N MET A 93 -65.36 8.39 5.18
CA MET A 93 -65.35 6.99 4.75
C MET A 93 -64.31 6.09 5.43
N ASN A 94 -63.15 6.65 5.83
CA ASN A 94 -62.03 5.86 6.38
C ASN A 94 -61.84 6.04 7.90
N GLY A 95 -62.68 6.87 8.54
CA GLY A 95 -62.49 7.34 9.91
C GLY A 95 -61.30 8.30 10.05
N GLU A 96 -61.26 9.05 11.16
CA GLU A 96 -60.17 10.00 11.51
C GLU A 96 -58.78 9.33 11.70
N ASN A 97 -58.73 7.99 11.61
CA ASN A 97 -57.53 7.17 11.80
C ASN A 97 -56.38 7.57 10.87
N VAL A 98 -56.67 7.95 9.62
CA VAL A 98 -55.62 8.31 8.64
C VAL A 98 -54.92 9.61 9.02
N ALA A 99 -55.67 10.59 9.54
CA ALA A 99 -55.12 11.88 9.98
C ALA A 99 -54.33 11.71 11.28
N ALA A 100 -54.86 10.94 12.24
CA ALA A 100 -54.17 10.64 13.49
C ALA A 100 -52.84 9.88 13.25
N ILE A 101 -52.83 8.84 12.41
CA ILE A 101 -51.61 8.09 12.05
C ILE A 101 -50.63 8.96 11.27
N ARG A 102 -51.13 9.81 10.36
CA ARG A 102 -50.31 10.80 9.65
C ARG A 102 -49.63 11.76 10.62
N ASN A 103 -50.33 12.20 11.67
CA ASN A 103 -49.80 13.12 12.68
C ASN A 103 -48.80 12.44 13.64
N VAL A 104 -49.09 11.21 14.07
CA VAL A 104 -48.19 10.44 14.96
C VAL A 104 -46.92 9.98 14.23
N LEU A 105 -47.02 9.68 12.93
CA LEU A 105 -45.89 9.21 12.10
C LEU A 105 -45.33 10.27 11.14
N ILE A 106 -45.49 11.57 11.44
CA ILE A 106 -45.03 12.69 10.57
C ILE A 106 -43.58 12.51 10.12
N ASN A 107 -42.71 12.10 11.04
CA ASN A 107 -41.27 11.98 10.78
C ASN A 107 -40.90 10.74 9.95
N ARG A 108 -41.80 9.75 9.83
CA ARG A 108 -41.54 8.46 9.17
C ARG A 108 -42.58 8.17 8.08
N LYS A 109 -42.33 8.74 6.89
CA LYS A 109 -43.18 8.63 5.69
C LYS A 109 -43.36 7.20 5.19
N ASP A 110 -42.37 6.34 5.41
CA ASP A 110 -42.38 4.91 5.10
C ASP A 110 -43.40 4.15 5.98
N MET A 111 -43.33 4.36 7.29
CA MET A 111 -44.26 3.77 8.26
C MET A 111 -45.68 4.31 8.06
N GLN A 112 -45.80 5.58 7.70
CA GLN A 112 -47.07 6.21 7.39
C GLN A 112 -47.78 5.55 6.19
N ARG A 113 -47.03 5.19 5.13
CA ARG A 113 -47.58 4.47 3.96
C ARG A 113 -47.99 3.05 4.31
N LEU A 114 -47.17 2.36 5.10
CA LEU A 114 -47.39 0.97 5.48
C LEU A 114 -48.65 0.80 6.35
N TYR A 115 -48.89 1.74 7.26
CA TYR A 115 -49.97 1.64 8.25
C TYR A 115 -51.19 2.54 7.95
N GLN A 116 -51.25 3.11 6.74
CA GLN A 116 -52.26 4.11 6.37
C GLN A 116 -53.72 3.65 6.55
N LYS A 117 -53.97 2.35 6.45
CA LYS A 117 -55.32 1.75 6.49
C LYS A 117 -55.61 0.95 7.77
N MET A 118 -54.67 0.89 8.71
CA MET A 118 -54.80 0.11 9.95
C MET A 118 -55.24 1.00 11.10
N ASN A 119 -55.82 0.41 12.14
CA ASN A 119 -56.20 1.15 13.34
C ASN A 119 -54.98 1.41 14.23
N VAL A 120 -55.00 2.52 15.00
CA VAL A 120 -53.85 2.99 15.80
C VAL A 120 -53.28 1.91 16.73
N TYR A 121 -54.12 1.10 17.39
CA TYR A 121 -53.65 0.02 18.26
C TYR A 121 -52.85 -1.06 17.50
N GLN A 122 -53.31 -1.44 16.31
CA GLN A 122 -52.61 -2.41 15.46
C GLN A 122 -51.28 -1.85 14.96
N VAL A 123 -51.21 -0.54 14.71
CA VAL A 123 -49.96 0.13 14.32
C VAL A 123 -48.94 0.06 15.45
N VAL A 124 -49.36 0.29 16.70
CA VAL A 124 -48.48 0.21 17.87
C VAL A 124 -47.91 -1.20 18.04
N ASP A 125 -48.74 -2.25 17.95
CA ASP A 125 -48.29 -3.63 18.06
C ASP A 125 -47.30 -4.03 16.97
N ASN A 126 -47.57 -3.66 15.72
CA ASN A 126 -46.66 -3.93 14.60
C ASN A 126 -45.33 -3.17 14.75
N ILE A 127 -45.36 -1.92 15.24
CA ILE A 127 -44.15 -1.16 15.53
C ILE A 127 -43.35 -1.80 16.67
N ASN A 128 -44.02 -2.28 17.72
CA ASN A 128 -43.37 -2.95 18.85
C ASN A 128 -42.71 -4.26 18.41
N GLN A 129 -43.41 -5.09 17.64
CA GLN A 129 -42.86 -6.32 17.07
C GLN A 129 -41.67 -6.06 16.16
N ARG A 130 -41.79 -5.11 15.22
CA ARG A 130 -40.68 -4.72 14.33
C ARG A 130 -39.49 -4.19 15.12
N THR A 131 -39.74 -3.38 16.15
CA THR A 131 -38.68 -2.83 17.01
C THR A 131 -37.97 -3.95 17.80
N PHE A 132 -38.72 -4.92 18.31
CA PHE A 132 -38.16 -6.09 18.99
C PHE A 132 -37.24 -6.90 18.06
N VAL A 133 -37.69 -7.21 16.84
CA VAL A 133 -36.88 -7.92 15.84
C VAL A 133 -35.60 -7.13 15.50
N MET A 134 -35.72 -5.82 15.27
CA MET A 134 -34.57 -4.97 14.98
C MET A 134 -33.58 -4.89 16.15
N ARG A 135 -34.06 -4.87 17.40
CA ARG A 135 -33.19 -4.92 18.60
C ARG A 135 -32.47 -6.26 18.69
N LYS A 136 -33.17 -7.38 18.50
CA LYS A 136 -32.58 -8.71 18.48
C LYS A 136 -31.48 -8.84 17.41
N GLU A 137 -31.72 -8.35 16.19
CA GLU A 137 -30.70 -8.35 15.13
C GLU A 137 -29.54 -7.41 15.46
N ARG A 138 -29.80 -6.24 16.05
CA ARG A 138 -28.73 -5.34 16.51
C ARG A 138 -27.85 -6.02 17.56
N ASP A 139 -28.43 -6.74 18.52
CA ASP A 139 -27.70 -7.41 19.58
C ASP A 139 -26.87 -8.57 19.02
N ARG A 140 -27.42 -9.34 18.06
CA ARG A 140 -26.69 -10.36 17.29
C ARG A 140 -25.50 -9.75 16.54
N LEU A 141 -25.70 -8.62 15.86
CA LEU A 141 -24.64 -7.92 15.12
C LEU A 141 -23.56 -7.35 16.06
N ASN A 142 -23.95 -6.77 17.19
CA ASN A 142 -23.03 -6.28 18.20
C ASN A 142 -22.16 -7.41 18.77
N HIS A 143 -22.77 -8.56 19.07
CA HIS A 143 -22.03 -9.74 19.53
C HIS A 143 -21.04 -10.23 18.46
N ARG A 144 -21.47 -10.33 17.19
CA ARG A 144 -20.59 -10.69 16.07
C ARG A 144 -19.43 -9.71 15.90
N LEU A 145 -19.70 -8.41 16.03
CA LEU A 145 -18.70 -7.35 15.93
C LEU A 145 -17.70 -7.43 17.09
N ALA A 146 -18.15 -7.65 18.32
CA ALA A 146 -17.28 -7.85 19.47
C ALA A 146 -16.34 -9.05 19.25
N ARG A 147 -16.90 -10.20 18.84
CA ARG A 147 -16.12 -11.40 18.51
C ARG A 147 -15.06 -11.13 17.43
N LEU A 148 -15.42 -10.40 16.38
CA LEU A 148 -14.49 -10.05 15.30
C LEU A 148 -13.39 -9.08 15.76
N LYS A 149 -13.71 -8.13 16.65
CA LYS A 149 -12.71 -7.25 17.26
C LYS A 149 -11.71 -8.03 18.10
N ASP A 150 -12.17 -9.00 18.88
CA ASP A 150 -11.29 -9.81 19.73
C ASP A 150 -10.42 -10.77 18.89
N GLU A 151 -10.97 -11.33 17.81
CA GLU A 151 -10.19 -12.07 16.82
C GLU A 151 -9.13 -11.19 16.15
N TYR A 152 -9.50 -9.97 15.73
CA TYR A 152 -8.56 -9.01 15.16
C TYR A 152 -7.44 -8.64 16.14
N LYS A 153 -7.76 -8.38 17.41
CA LYS A 153 -6.75 -8.11 18.45
C LYS A 153 -5.81 -9.29 18.65
N ARG A 154 -6.32 -10.53 18.68
CA ARG A 154 -5.48 -11.73 18.79
C ARG A 154 -4.53 -11.85 17.59
N LYS A 155 -5.03 -11.64 16.37
CA LYS A 155 -4.20 -11.65 15.15
C LYS A 155 -3.18 -10.51 15.11
N LEU A 156 -3.52 -9.34 15.65
CA LEU A 156 -2.58 -8.23 15.77
C LEU A 156 -1.44 -8.56 16.76
N LEU A 157 -1.76 -9.17 17.89
CA LEU A 157 -0.75 -9.64 18.85
C LEU A 157 0.14 -10.74 18.25
N GLU A 158 -0.45 -11.72 17.55
CA GLU A 158 0.29 -12.77 16.84
C GLU A 158 1.24 -12.20 15.78
N ARG A 159 0.77 -11.20 15.02
CA ARG A 159 1.64 -10.49 14.07
C ARG A 159 2.78 -9.78 14.78
N ALA A 160 2.51 -9.07 15.88
CA ALA A 160 3.53 -8.35 16.63
C ALA A 160 4.58 -9.29 17.25
N THR A 161 4.16 -10.47 17.74
CA THR A 161 5.11 -11.47 18.25
C THR A 161 5.99 -12.02 17.12
N ILE A 162 5.42 -12.29 15.95
CA ILE A 162 6.19 -12.72 14.76
C ILE A 162 7.17 -11.63 14.32
N GLU A 163 6.74 -10.37 14.22
CA GLU A 163 7.61 -9.23 13.87
C GLU A 163 8.76 -9.08 14.88
N ASN A 164 8.47 -9.19 16.18
CA ASN A 164 9.50 -9.16 17.22
C ASN A 164 10.48 -10.34 17.09
N ARG A 165 10.01 -11.56 16.80
CA ARG A 165 10.89 -12.70 16.57
C ARG A 165 11.78 -12.48 15.34
N ILE A 166 11.22 -11.98 14.25
CA ILE A 166 12.01 -11.66 13.05
C ILE A 166 13.08 -10.62 13.36
N LYS A 167 12.71 -9.53 14.04
CA LYS A 167 13.61 -8.41 14.34
C LYS A 167 14.68 -8.74 15.37
N TYR A 168 14.37 -9.51 16.41
CA TYR A 168 15.28 -9.72 17.54
C TYR A 168 15.91 -11.12 17.59
N GLN A 169 15.28 -12.14 17.00
CA GLN A 169 15.80 -13.51 17.03
C GLN A 169 16.38 -13.96 15.69
N ASN A 170 15.86 -13.47 14.56
CA ASN A 170 16.33 -13.88 13.22
C ASN A 170 17.30 -12.89 12.59
N GLU A 171 17.37 -11.64 13.07
CA GLU A 171 18.33 -10.63 12.58
C GLU A 171 19.68 -10.84 13.28
N PHE A 172 20.40 -11.90 12.92
CA PHE A 172 21.83 -12.00 13.21
C PHE A 172 22.52 -10.90 12.41
N ILE A 173 22.72 -9.72 13.01
CA ILE A 173 23.61 -8.71 12.42
C ILE A 173 25.01 -9.30 12.50
N LEU A 174 25.49 -9.81 11.37
CA LEU A 174 26.88 -10.24 11.20
C LEU A 174 27.79 -9.08 11.62
N GLU A 175 28.86 -9.36 12.36
CA GLU A 175 29.80 -8.33 12.83
C GLU A 175 30.39 -7.55 11.64
N GLU A 176 30.49 -8.21 10.50
CA GLU A 176 30.86 -7.67 9.20
C GLU A 176 29.91 -6.55 8.72
N GLU A 177 28.60 -6.66 8.94
CA GLU A 177 27.65 -5.60 8.57
C GLU A 177 27.84 -4.35 9.43
N PHE A 178 28.13 -4.51 10.72
CA PHE A 178 28.39 -3.38 11.60
C PHE A 178 29.63 -2.61 11.14
N ARG A 179 30.72 -3.33 10.82
CA ARG A 179 31.95 -2.74 10.25
C ARG A 179 31.68 -2.09 8.90
N MET A 180 30.86 -2.70 8.04
CA MET A 180 30.46 -2.11 6.75
C MET A 180 29.71 -0.78 6.95
N ARG A 181 28.79 -0.70 7.92
CA ARG A 181 28.07 0.54 8.25
C ARG A 181 29.03 1.63 8.74
N GLU A 182 30.04 1.28 9.53
CA GLU A 182 31.05 2.22 9.98
C GLU A 182 31.89 2.76 8.81
N PHE A 183 32.34 1.89 7.89
CA PHE A 183 33.06 2.31 6.69
C PHE A 183 32.20 3.18 5.77
N LYS A 184 30.92 2.83 5.58
CA LYS A 184 29.99 3.66 4.80
C LYS A 184 29.84 5.05 5.41
N LYS A 185 29.74 5.16 6.73
CA LYS A 185 29.70 6.46 7.42
C LYS A 185 30.99 7.26 7.23
N LYS A 186 32.16 6.62 7.27
CA LYS A 186 33.46 7.26 6.99
C LYS A 186 33.54 7.76 5.54
N ILE A 187 33.06 6.98 4.57
CA ILE A 187 33.00 7.37 3.15
C ILE A 187 32.07 8.59 2.97
N VAL A 188 30.86 8.55 3.51
CA VAL A 188 29.90 9.66 3.42
C VAL A 188 30.49 10.93 4.05
N ASN A 189 31.14 10.84 5.21
CA ASN A 189 31.80 11.97 5.85
C ASN A 189 32.93 12.55 4.97
N SER A 190 33.70 11.71 4.29
CA SER A 190 34.72 12.16 3.33
C SER A 190 34.11 12.85 2.11
N ASP A 191 32.99 12.35 1.61
CA ASP A 191 32.28 12.94 0.47
C ASP A 191 31.71 14.32 0.81
N VAL A 192 31.13 14.49 2.00
CA VAL A 192 30.69 15.80 2.51
C VAL A 192 31.86 16.78 2.61
N ARG A 193 33.05 16.31 3.03
CA ARG A 193 34.26 17.16 3.04
C ARG A 193 34.68 17.54 1.63
N LEU A 194 34.63 16.62 0.66
CA LEU A 194 34.96 16.91 -0.73
C LEU A 194 33.97 17.89 -1.37
N THR A 195 32.67 17.75 -1.11
CA THR A 195 31.68 18.71 -1.61
C THR A 195 31.88 20.09 -0.99
N ALA A 196 32.16 20.18 0.31
CA ALA A 196 32.50 21.44 0.97
C ALA A 196 33.78 22.09 0.38
N ILE A 197 34.82 21.31 0.09
CA ILE A 197 36.03 21.82 -0.57
C ILE A 197 35.72 22.32 -1.99
N ARG A 198 34.88 21.61 -2.75
CA ARG A 198 34.47 22.04 -4.10
C ARG A 198 33.66 23.34 -4.06
N THR A 199 32.75 23.50 -3.09
CA THR A 199 31.97 24.74 -2.95
C THR A 199 32.87 25.90 -2.55
N ILE A 200 33.79 25.70 -1.60
CA ILE A 200 34.81 26.71 -1.22
C ILE A 200 35.68 27.11 -2.43
N ASN A 201 36.15 26.14 -3.22
CA ASN A 201 36.92 26.46 -4.43
C ASN A 201 36.08 27.22 -5.47
N SER A 202 34.79 26.89 -5.61
CA SER A 202 33.88 27.63 -6.48
C SER A 202 33.63 29.05 -5.97
N THR A 203 33.50 29.27 -4.66
CA THR A 203 33.30 30.61 -4.11
C THR A 203 34.57 31.44 -4.27
N TYR A 204 35.76 30.89 -4.01
CA TYR A 204 37.02 31.59 -4.27
C TYR A 204 37.18 31.97 -5.74
N LYS A 205 36.81 31.09 -6.69
CA LYS A 205 36.81 31.45 -8.12
C LYS A 205 35.88 32.63 -8.44
N LYS A 206 34.68 32.65 -7.85
CA LYS A 206 33.74 33.78 -8.01
C LYS A 206 34.29 35.06 -7.40
N ILE A 207 34.88 34.99 -6.19
CA ILE A 207 35.51 36.15 -5.54
C ILE A 207 36.64 36.68 -6.42
N ILE A 208 37.52 35.83 -6.95
CA ILE A 208 38.59 36.25 -7.86
C ILE A 208 38.01 36.90 -9.12
N GLN A 209 36.90 36.39 -9.67
CA GLN A 209 36.26 36.98 -10.84
C GLN A 209 35.68 38.37 -10.54
N VAL A 210 35.02 38.54 -9.39
CA VAL A 210 34.52 39.86 -8.93
C VAL A 210 35.69 40.81 -8.72
N LEU A 211 36.76 40.38 -8.04
CA LEU A 211 37.95 41.21 -7.83
C LEU A 211 38.63 41.61 -9.14
N ARG A 212 38.68 40.73 -10.15
CA ARG A 212 39.18 41.08 -11.49
C ARG A 212 38.29 42.07 -12.21
N HIS A 213 36.98 41.96 -12.03
CA HIS A 213 36.02 42.90 -12.62
C HIS A 213 36.11 44.26 -11.93
N ASP A 214 36.29 44.28 -10.62
CA ASP A 214 36.55 45.49 -9.83
C ASP A 214 37.91 46.11 -10.19
N GLU A 215 38.95 45.31 -10.42
CA GLU A 215 40.25 45.77 -10.95
C GLU A 215 40.06 46.49 -12.29
N ILE A 216 39.24 45.94 -13.19
CA ILE A 216 38.89 46.58 -14.47
C ILE A 216 38.11 47.89 -14.26
N PHE A 217 37.32 48.03 -13.19
CA PHE A 217 36.60 49.27 -12.88
C PHE A 217 37.47 50.34 -12.23
N TYR A 218 38.38 49.95 -11.32
CA TYR A 218 39.24 50.89 -10.60
C TYR A 218 40.46 51.32 -11.42
N GLU A 219 40.97 50.48 -12.31
CA GLU A 219 42.15 50.80 -13.14
C GLU A 219 41.94 52.06 -14.03
N PRO A 220 40.79 52.26 -14.70
CA PRO A 220 40.50 53.51 -15.40
C PRO A 220 40.42 54.73 -14.48
N ILE A 221 39.91 54.57 -13.25
CA ILE A 221 39.83 55.64 -12.25
C ILE A 221 41.24 56.03 -11.78
N LEU A 222 42.07 55.04 -11.44
CA LEU A 222 43.45 55.25 -10.98
C LEU A 222 44.34 55.82 -12.10
N ARG A 223 44.23 55.32 -13.33
CA ARG A 223 44.95 55.89 -14.49
C ARG A 223 44.54 57.33 -14.78
N SER A 224 43.26 57.68 -14.59
CA SER A 224 42.79 59.06 -14.70
C SER A 224 43.46 59.94 -13.64
N LEU A 225 43.49 59.48 -12.38
CA LEU A 225 44.13 60.20 -11.28
C LEU A 225 45.66 60.34 -11.45
N CYS A 226 46.36 59.31 -11.94
CA CYS A 226 47.80 59.40 -12.22
C CYS A 226 48.11 60.44 -13.30
N ARG A 227 47.28 60.49 -14.36
CA ARG A 227 47.41 61.52 -15.40
C ARG A 227 47.18 62.92 -14.83
N ASP A 228 46.20 63.07 -13.93
CA ASP A 228 45.98 64.34 -13.23
C ASP A 228 47.22 64.78 -12.42
N ILE A 229 47.93 63.84 -11.78
CA ILE A 229 49.18 64.12 -11.04
C ILE A 229 50.31 64.55 -11.98
N ASP A 230 50.48 63.87 -13.11
CA ASP A 230 51.52 64.22 -14.11
C ASP A 230 51.25 65.60 -14.74
N ASP A 231 49.98 65.90 -15.00
CA ASP A 231 49.54 67.22 -15.47
C ASP A 231 49.86 68.29 -14.42
N GLN A 232 49.53 68.04 -13.13
CA GLN A 232 49.89 68.94 -12.02
C GLN A 232 51.41 69.15 -11.89
N ALA A 233 52.22 68.09 -11.99
CA ALA A 233 53.67 68.20 -11.93
C ALA A 233 54.26 69.01 -13.10
N SER A 234 53.67 68.84 -14.29
CA SER A 234 54.04 69.61 -15.48
C SER A 234 53.66 71.09 -15.34
N PHE A 235 52.50 71.40 -14.76
CA PHE A 235 52.13 72.76 -14.37
C PHE A 235 53.14 73.39 -13.41
N ILE A 236 53.56 72.67 -12.37
CA ILE A 236 54.56 73.17 -11.40
C ILE A 236 55.91 73.45 -12.08
N LYS A 237 56.39 72.54 -12.95
CA LYS A 237 57.65 72.75 -13.68
C LYS A 237 57.58 73.97 -14.61
N HIS A 238 56.46 74.17 -15.29
CA HIS A 238 56.24 75.33 -16.14
C HIS A 238 56.22 76.64 -15.32
N ILE A 239 55.56 76.65 -14.16
CA ILE A 239 55.58 77.77 -13.21
C ILE A 239 57.02 78.08 -12.75
N LEU A 240 57.80 77.06 -12.39
CA LEU A 240 59.20 77.23 -11.95
C LEU A 240 60.10 77.78 -13.07
N TYR A 241 59.94 77.28 -14.30
CA TYR A 241 60.69 77.77 -15.47
C TYR A 241 60.42 79.26 -15.73
N LEU A 242 59.17 79.71 -15.60
CA LEU A 242 58.82 81.13 -15.68
C LEU A 242 59.34 81.94 -14.48
N GLY A 243 59.32 81.36 -13.28
CA GLY A 243 59.74 82.03 -12.04
C GLY A 243 61.26 82.24 -11.92
N MET A 244 62.09 81.30 -12.38
CA MET A 244 63.55 81.36 -12.20
C MET A 244 64.23 82.57 -12.87
N PRO A 245 63.94 82.92 -14.14
CA PRO A 245 64.49 84.12 -14.78
C PRO A 245 64.02 85.41 -14.10
N ALA A 246 62.78 85.43 -13.60
CA ALA A 246 62.25 86.57 -12.84
C ALA A 246 63.02 86.76 -11.52
N ILE A 247 63.32 85.67 -10.81
CA ILE A 247 64.12 85.68 -9.57
C ILE A 247 65.58 86.05 -9.86
N ALA A 248 66.17 85.53 -10.94
CA ALA A 248 67.55 85.86 -11.32
C ALA A 248 67.69 87.35 -11.66
N LYS A 249 66.73 87.92 -12.40
CA LYS A 249 66.68 89.35 -12.70
C LYS A 249 66.51 90.18 -11.42
N PHE A 250 65.67 89.74 -10.49
CA PHE A 250 65.51 90.36 -9.18
C PHE A 250 66.82 90.37 -8.37
N ASN A 251 67.52 89.24 -8.31
CA ASN A 251 68.80 89.14 -7.60
C ASN A 251 69.89 90.02 -8.23
N GLN A 252 69.97 90.07 -9.57
CA GLN A 252 70.91 90.94 -10.26
C GLN A 252 70.67 92.41 -9.94
N LEU A 253 69.40 92.86 -10.01
CA LEU A 253 69.00 94.20 -9.60
C LEU A 253 69.36 94.48 -8.13
N SER A 254 69.20 93.49 -7.25
CA SER A 254 69.53 93.62 -5.83
C SER A 254 71.04 93.73 -5.58
N GLU A 255 71.86 93.02 -6.34
CA GLU A 255 73.33 93.04 -6.26
C GLU A 255 73.92 94.33 -6.85
N GLU A 256 73.36 94.83 -7.95
CA GLU A 256 73.69 96.15 -8.53
C GLU A 256 73.42 97.27 -7.51
N PHE A 257 72.29 97.18 -6.80
CA PHE A 257 71.97 98.08 -5.69
C PHE A 257 73.03 98.02 -4.58
N ARG A 258 73.44 96.82 -4.17
CA ARG A 258 74.45 96.61 -3.12
C ARG A 258 75.83 97.16 -3.51
N GLN A 259 76.25 96.98 -4.76
CA GLN A 259 77.54 97.48 -5.25
C GLN A 259 77.59 99.00 -5.33
N MET A 260 76.49 99.66 -5.71
CA MET A 260 76.39 101.12 -5.62
C MET A 260 76.56 101.61 -4.18
N ASP A 261 75.96 100.92 -3.22
CA ASP A 261 76.02 101.28 -1.81
C ASP A 261 77.44 101.09 -1.22
N GLU A 262 78.14 100.01 -1.59
CA GLU A 262 79.55 99.81 -1.20
C GLU A 262 80.52 100.83 -1.81
N LYS A 263 80.33 101.22 -3.09
CA LYS A 263 81.16 102.27 -3.72
C LYS A 263 80.98 103.61 -3.01
N SER A 264 79.74 103.93 -2.61
CA SER A 264 79.43 105.09 -1.77
C SER A 264 80.18 105.02 -0.43
N ARG A 265 80.12 103.87 0.26
CA ARG A 265 80.81 103.63 1.54
C ARG A 265 82.34 103.68 1.46
N LYS A 266 82.95 103.12 0.40
CA LYS A 266 84.41 103.17 0.24
C LYS A 266 84.91 104.57 -0.09
N SER A 267 84.15 105.36 -0.86
CA SER A 267 84.45 106.76 -1.12
C SER A 267 84.40 107.62 0.15
N THR A 268 83.44 107.36 1.05
CA THR A 268 83.39 108.03 2.36
C THR A 268 84.48 107.54 3.31
N GLN A 269 84.80 106.24 3.32
CA GLN A 269 85.90 105.70 4.12
C GLN A 269 87.28 106.17 3.67
N LEU A 270 87.56 106.31 2.37
CA LEU A 270 88.83 106.87 1.88
C LEU A 270 89.02 108.33 2.33
N LYS A 271 87.94 109.13 2.30
CA LYS A 271 87.94 110.50 2.87
C LYS A 271 88.21 110.49 4.38
N LEU A 272 87.73 109.48 5.11
CA LEU A 272 87.99 109.28 6.54
C LEU A 272 89.38 108.70 6.84
N ALA A 273 89.94 107.85 5.98
CA ALA A 273 91.24 107.21 6.16
C ALA A 273 92.39 108.21 6.00
N VAL A 274 92.29 109.13 5.03
CA VAL A 274 93.24 110.26 4.90
C VAL A 274 93.22 111.16 6.15
N LEU A 275 92.08 111.26 6.84
CA LEU A 275 91.98 111.97 8.13
C LEU A 275 92.55 111.17 9.32
N MET A 276 92.61 109.84 9.21
CA MET A 276 93.02 108.93 10.30
C MET A 276 94.52 108.58 10.28
N ASP A 277 95.23 108.73 9.16
CA ASP A 277 96.67 108.44 9.01
C ASP A 277 97.60 109.41 9.79
N PHE A 278 97.04 110.42 10.49
CA PHE A 278 97.78 111.29 11.44
C PHE A 278 97.85 110.75 12.88
N ARG A 279 97.30 109.56 13.21
CA ARG A 279 97.29 109.06 14.60
C ARG A 279 97.67 107.57 14.74
N ARG A 280 98.98 107.36 14.95
CA ARG A 280 99.62 106.35 15.84
C ARG A 280 99.22 104.85 15.77
N THR A 281 100.24 104.03 15.44
CA THR A 281 100.77 102.83 16.15
C THR A 281 99.86 102.00 17.09
N SER A 282 99.82 100.66 16.93
CA SER A 282 100.53 99.65 17.77
C SER A 282 99.83 98.25 17.91
N LEU A 283 100.67 97.19 17.85
CA LEU A 283 100.68 95.88 18.58
C LEU A 283 99.72 94.68 18.32
N LYS A 284 100.36 93.49 18.44
CA LYS A 284 100.04 92.05 18.20
C LYS A 284 99.11 91.36 19.24
N ARG A 285 98.51 90.17 18.90
CA ARG A 285 98.77 88.80 19.51
C ARG A 285 97.64 87.70 19.37
N PHE A 286 98.05 86.45 19.05
CA PHE A 286 97.69 85.03 19.46
C PHE A 286 96.24 84.40 19.60
N SER A 287 96.03 83.15 19.07
CA SER A 287 95.81 81.82 19.77
C SER A 287 94.79 80.75 19.19
N ASN A 288 95.20 79.44 19.22
CA ASN A 288 94.59 78.08 19.50
C ASN A 288 93.27 77.45 18.92
N THR A 289 93.28 76.10 18.67
CA THR A 289 92.54 74.95 19.37
C THR A 289 92.33 73.60 18.58
N VAL A 290 92.10 72.44 19.28
CA VAL A 290 91.06 71.34 19.10
C VAL A 290 91.49 69.84 19.43
N LYS A 291 90.53 68.93 19.79
CA LYS A 291 90.51 67.62 20.57
C LYS A 291 90.11 66.29 19.81
N ALA A 292 90.27 65.07 20.44
CA ALA A 292 89.38 63.82 20.55
C ALA A 292 90.11 62.42 20.38
N PRO A 293 89.55 61.16 20.55
CA PRO A 293 88.74 60.40 21.58
C PRO A 293 89.24 58.92 21.95
N LYS A 294 88.40 57.98 22.51
CA LYS A 294 88.66 56.64 23.19
C LYS A 294 88.03 55.34 22.54
N GLU A 295 88.53 54.13 22.91
CA GLU A 295 88.14 52.72 22.49
C GLU A 295 87.80 51.73 23.66
N SER A 296 87.39 50.46 23.36
CA SER A 296 86.72 49.44 24.23
C SER A 296 87.36 48.01 24.35
N LEU A 297 86.95 47.24 25.39
CA LEU A 297 86.80 45.75 25.55
C LEU A 297 87.92 44.83 26.14
N VAL A 298 87.50 43.80 26.92
CA VAL A 298 88.29 42.75 27.65
C VAL A 298 87.61 41.36 27.56
N ILE A 299 88.38 40.27 27.50
CA ILE A 299 87.98 38.85 27.73
C ILE A 299 89.12 38.07 28.42
N ASN A 300 88.83 37.17 29.39
CA ASN A 300 89.47 35.82 29.52
C ASN A 300 88.89 34.92 30.63
N ILE A 301 88.82 33.60 30.38
CA ILE A 301 88.40 32.51 31.29
C ILE A 301 89.49 31.42 31.32
N ALA A 302 89.79 30.93 32.53
CA ALA A 302 90.86 29.97 32.85
C ALA A 302 90.37 28.51 33.07
N LYS A 303 91.32 27.57 32.97
CA LYS A 303 91.24 26.10 33.09
C LYS A 303 91.00 25.58 34.54
N ARG A 304 90.45 24.35 34.71
CA ARG A 304 90.64 23.52 35.93
C ARG A 304 90.41 22.00 35.76
N TYR A 305 91.16 21.20 36.54
CA TYR A 305 91.24 19.72 36.59
C TYR A 305 90.33 19.04 37.66
N THR A 306 90.25 17.71 37.53
CA THR A 306 89.48 16.61 38.16
C THR A 306 89.81 16.21 39.62
N ARG A 307 88.77 15.82 40.41
CA ARG A 307 88.81 14.95 41.61
C ARG A 307 87.49 14.17 41.77
N GLU A 308 87.54 12.90 42.18
CA GLU A 308 86.35 12.07 42.47
C GLU A 308 85.57 12.63 43.66
N THR A 309 84.25 12.78 43.51
CA THR A 309 83.36 13.42 44.49
C THR A 309 82.51 12.38 45.21
N LYS A 310 81.98 12.72 46.41
CA LYS A 310 81.05 11.89 47.19
C LYS A 310 79.82 11.41 46.38
N SER A 311 79.47 12.12 45.30
CA SER A 311 78.42 11.70 44.36
C SER A 311 78.77 10.41 43.61
N MET A 312 80.04 10.20 43.25
CA MET A 312 80.48 9.00 42.55
C MET A 312 80.43 7.76 43.45
N LEU A 313 80.73 7.91 44.75
CA LEU A 313 80.59 6.83 45.73
C LEU A 313 79.12 6.45 45.95
N LYS A 314 78.22 7.44 46.03
CA LYS A 314 76.77 7.20 46.15
C LYS A 314 76.23 6.47 44.91
N LEU A 315 76.72 6.83 43.72
CA LEU A 315 76.37 6.16 42.47
C LEU A 315 76.85 4.71 42.46
N LYS A 316 78.04 4.43 43.00
CA LYS A 316 78.57 3.06 43.10
C LYS A 316 77.71 2.18 44.00
N ASN A 317 77.29 2.67 45.17
CA ASN A 317 76.41 1.92 46.06
C ASN A 317 75.03 1.67 45.42
N GLN A 318 74.48 2.67 44.70
CA GLN A 318 73.24 2.50 43.95
C GLN A 318 73.38 1.47 42.82
N LEU A 319 74.54 1.41 42.16
CA LEU A 319 74.84 0.39 41.15
C LEU A 319 74.88 -1.03 41.76
N GLU A 320 75.46 -1.20 42.95
CA GLU A 320 75.48 -2.48 43.65
C GLU A 320 74.07 -2.93 44.08
N GLU A 321 73.24 -2.01 44.60
CA GLU A 321 71.82 -2.29 44.90
C GLU A 321 71.05 -2.72 43.64
N ILE A 322 71.21 -1.98 42.53
CA ILE A 322 70.58 -2.32 41.25
C ILE A 322 71.05 -3.70 40.77
N GLU A 323 72.33 -4.04 40.94
CA GLU A 323 72.85 -5.36 40.56
C GLU A 323 72.22 -6.51 41.37
N THR A 324 71.99 -6.31 42.68
CA THR A 324 71.28 -7.31 43.50
C THR A 324 69.83 -7.50 43.07
N ILE A 325 69.13 -6.41 42.73
CA ILE A 325 67.76 -6.44 42.23
C ILE A 325 67.71 -7.17 40.87
N ILE A 326 68.65 -6.87 39.96
CA ILE A 326 68.73 -7.55 38.66
C ILE A 326 68.98 -9.06 38.85
N LYS A 327 69.82 -9.47 39.81
CA LYS A 327 70.03 -10.90 40.14
C LYS A 327 68.75 -11.56 40.67
N GLN A 328 68.00 -10.89 41.55
CA GLN A 328 66.72 -11.40 42.05
C GLN A 328 65.68 -11.55 40.92
N ILE A 329 65.55 -10.53 40.06
CA ILE A 329 64.62 -10.57 38.92
C ILE A 329 65.03 -11.66 37.92
N LYS A 330 66.34 -11.86 37.70
CA LYS A 330 66.86 -12.93 36.84
C LYS A 330 66.43 -14.31 37.33
N VAL A 331 66.45 -14.55 38.64
CA VAL A 331 65.97 -15.82 39.25
C VAL A 331 64.45 -15.94 39.12
N ALA A 332 63.70 -14.89 39.47
CA ALA A 332 62.23 -14.89 39.41
C ALA A 332 61.68 -15.10 37.99
N THR A 333 62.40 -14.60 36.97
CA THR A 333 62.01 -14.74 35.56
C THR A 333 62.68 -15.93 34.84
N LEU A 334 63.47 -16.73 35.57
CA LEU A 334 64.22 -17.89 35.06
C LEU A 334 65.02 -17.56 33.78
N CYS A 335 65.70 -16.41 33.75
CA CYS A 335 66.46 -15.93 32.58
C CYS A 335 67.96 -16.22 32.71
N SER A 336 68.61 -16.62 31.62
CA SER A 336 70.07 -16.84 31.56
C SER A 336 70.88 -15.53 31.41
N ARG A 337 70.34 -14.53 30.70
CA ARG A 337 70.95 -13.20 30.47
C ARG A 337 70.05 -12.07 30.95
N ALA A 338 70.63 -11.00 31.48
CA ALA A 338 69.86 -9.85 32.02
C ALA A 338 69.08 -9.08 30.93
N THR A 339 69.52 -9.14 29.67
CA THR A 339 68.85 -8.50 28.53
C THR A 339 67.52 -9.16 28.15
N GLU A 340 67.29 -10.41 28.55
CA GLU A 340 66.07 -11.18 28.23
C GLU A 340 64.94 -10.99 29.26
N ILE A 341 65.25 -10.36 30.39
CA ILE A 341 64.31 -10.14 31.50
C ILE A 341 63.10 -9.31 31.04
N PHE A 342 63.34 -8.16 30.42
CA PHE A 342 62.26 -7.24 30.05
C PHE A 342 61.32 -7.80 28.97
N PRO A 343 61.83 -8.39 27.86
CA PRO A 343 60.96 -9.04 26.88
C PRO A 343 60.11 -10.17 27.47
N ARG A 344 60.68 -11.01 28.35
CA ARG A 344 59.94 -12.13 28.97
C ARG A 344 58.90 -11.65 29.99
N ILE A 345 59.21 -10.66 30.82
CA ILE A 345 58.22 -10.05 31.73
C ILE A 345 57.06 -9.47 30.92
N LYS A 346 57.34 -8.77 29.81
CA LYS A 346 56.29 -8.21 28.95
C LYS A 346 55.39 -9.30 28.38
N VAL A 347 55.96 -10.38 27.85
CA VAL A 347 55.20 -11.51 27.31
C VAL A 347 54.41 -12.24 28.41
N GLN A 348 55.01 -12.50 29.57
CA GLN A 348 54.32 -13.12 30.71
C GLN A 348 53.17 -12.25 31.22
N MET A 349 53.36 -10.93 31.30
CA MET A 349 52.32 -9.98 31.69
C MET A 349 51.16 -9.99 30.69
N GLU A 350 51.44 -9.98 29.38
CA GLU A 350 50.41 -10.09 28.34
C GLU A 350 49.65 -11.43 28.41
N HIS A 351 50.35 -12.54 28.68
CA HIS A 351 49.70 -13.84 28.86
C HIS A 351 48.85 -13.89 30.13
N ASN A 352 49.32 -13.30 31.23
CA ASN A 352 48.58 -13.24 32.48
C ASN A 352 47.31 -12.40 32.34
N ILE A 353 47.38 -11.25 31.66
CA ILE A 353 46.19 -10.43 31.33
C ILE A 353 45.18 -11.23 30.50
N LYS A 354 45.64 -12.01 29.52
CA LYS A 354 44.76 -12.88 28.71
C LYS A 354 44.13 -13.99 29.56
N LEU A 355 44.89 -14.60 30.46
CA LEU A 355 44.41 -15.63 31.39
C LEU A 355 43.36 -15.07 32.36
N MET A 356 43.61 -13.90 32.95
CA MET A 356 42.67 -13.21 33.82
C MET A 356 41.34 -12.95 33.12
N LYS A 357 41.38 -12.38 31.90
CA LYS A 357 40.17 -12.17 31.08
C LYS A 357 39.44 -13.48 30.78
N ARG A 358 40.18 -14.56 30.48
CA ARG A 358 39.57 -15.88 30.22
C ARG A 358 38.92 -16.45 31.48
N ASN A 359 39.51 -16.21 32.64
CA ASN A 359 38.94 -16.63 33.92
C ASN A 359 37.67 -15.84 34.25
N GLU A 360 37.66 -14.52 34.06
CA GLU A 360 36.47 -13.67 34.22
C GLU A 360 35.33 -14.09 33.28
N ILE A 361 35.64 -14.40 32.02
CA ILE A 361 34.63 -14.95 31.09
C ILE A 361 34.12 -16.30 31.59
N GLY A 362 35.00 -17.14 32.13
CA GLY A 362 34.64 -18.42 32.74
C GLY A 362 33.70 -18.27 33.94
N THR A 363 33.97 -17.32 34.84
CA THR A 363 33.11 -17.04 36.00
C THR A 363 31.74 -16.54 35.58
N ILE A 364 31.68 -15.60 34.62
CA ILE A 364 30.40 -15.11 34.06
C ILE A 364 29.62 -16.24 33.40
N SER A 365 30.29 -17.11 32.63
CA SER A 365 29.63 -18.26 31.99
C SER A 365 29.07 -19.24 33.02
N ASN A 366 29.80 -19.46 34.13
CA ASN A 366 29.34 -20.36 35.19
C ASN A 366 28.13 -19.78 35.95
N GLU A 367 28.17 -18.49 36.30
CA GLU A 367 27.05 -17.78 36.90
C GLU A 367 25.80 -17.83 36.01
N PHE A 368 25.98 -17.70 34.70
CA PHE A 368 24.88 -17.81 33.74
C PHE A 368 24.28 -19.23 33.67
N LEU A 369 25.12 -20.27 33.75
CA LEU A 369 24.64 -21.65 33.82
C LEU A 369 23.86 -21.91 35.11
N ILE A 370 24.36 -21.42 36.25
CA ILE A 370 23.64 -21.51 37.54
C ILE A 370 22.29 -20.80 37.46
N PHE A 371 22.24 -19.61 36.85
CA PHE A 371 20.98 -18.88 36.63
C PHE A 371 20.00 -19.68 35.75
N LYS A 372 20.46 -20.25 34.65
CA LYS A 372 19.63 -21.10 33.79
C LYS A 372 19.06 -22.31 34.53
N ASN A 373 19.87 -22.95 35.37
CA ASN A 373 19.43 -24.11 36.13
C ASN A 373 18.31 -23.74 37.11
N LYS A 374 18.44 -22.60 37.81
CA LYS A 374 17.36 -22.09 38.70
C LYS A 374 16.07 -21.81 37.95
N VAL A 375 16.14 -21.17 36.77
CA VAL A 375 14.94 -20.90 35.96
C VAL A 375 14.29 -22.21 35.47
N ALA A 376 15.10 -23.21 35.12
CA ALA A 376 14.59 -24.53 34.73
C ALA A 376 13.91 -25.24 35.91
N GLU A 377 14.51 -25.22 37.10
CA GLU A 377 13.91 -25.77 38.33
C GLU A 377 12.60 -25.05 38.70
N GLU A 378 12.55 -23.72 38.56
CA GLU A 378 11.31 -22.95 38.76
C GLU A 378 10.24 -23.35 37.73
N GLN A 379 10.60 -23.49 36.45
CA GLN A 379 9.68 -23.93 35.40
C GLN A 379 9.17 -25.36 35.61
N GLU A 380 10.06 -26.27 36.01
CA GLU A 380 9.70 -27.64 36.36
C GLU A 380 8.73 -27.66 37.54
N SER A 381 8.97 -26.84 38.57
CA SER A 381 8.05 -26.69 39.69
C SER A 381 6.68 -26.16 39.24
N VAL A 382 6.63 -25.16 38.37
CA VAL A 382 5.38 -24.61 37.81
C VAL A 382 4.64 -25.67 36.99
N LEU A 383 5.34 -26.47 36.19
CA LEU A 383 4.72 -27.55 35.40
C LEU A 383 4.17 -28.68 36.29
N LEU A 384 4.88 -29.05 37.35
CA LEU A 384 4.41 -30.08 38.30
C LEU A 384 3.18 -29.63 39.10
N HIS A 385 3.03 -28.33 39.37
CA HIS A 385 1.90 -27.77 40.13
C HIS A 385 0.74 -27.32 39.23
N ASN A 386 0.91 -27.31 37.91
CA ASN A 386 -0.11 -26.98 36.93
C ASN A 386 -0.85 -28.24 36.45
N TYR A 387 -1.66 -28.85 37.33
CA TYR A 387 -2.77 -29.70 36.88
C TYR A 387 -3.91 -28.76 36.46
N PHE A 388 -4.04 -28.48 35.16
CA PHE A 388 -5.07 -27.57 34.66
C PHE A 388 -6.41 -28.30 34.53
N GLU A 389 -7.39 -27.91 35.33
CA GLU A 389 -8.81 -28.29 35.20
C GLU A 389 -9.33 -28.09 33.76
N GLU A 390 -8.80 -27.08 33.05
CA GLU A 390 -9.09 -26.80 31.64
C GLU A 390 -8.64 -27.90 30.66
N GLU A 391 -7.59 -28.66 30.99
CA GLU A 391 -7.12 -29.76 30.14
C GLU A 391 -7.99 -31.02 30.33
N GLU A 392 -8.50 -31.23 31.55
CA GLU A 392 -9.51 -32.25 31.85
C GLU A 392 -10.85 -31.91 31.18
N ASP A 393 -11.28 -30.65 31.23
CA ASP A 393 -12.46 -30.16 30.52
C ASP A 393 -12.33 -30.30 29.00
N ARG A 394 -11.14 -30.04 28.46
CA ARG A 394 -10.85 -30.27 27.04
C ARG A 394 -10.94 -31.75 26.68
N ALA A 395 -10.37 -32.64 27.49
CA ALA A 395 -10.44 -34.09 27.26
C ALA A 395 -11.90 -34.59 27.36
N ASN A 396 -12.66 -34.10 28.34
CA ASN A 396 -14.07 -34.40 28.51
C ASN A 396 -14.91 -33.90 27.32
N ARG A 397 -14.58 -32.73 26.79
CA ARG A 397 -15.24 -32.17 25.62
C ARG A 397 -14.97 -32.98 24.36
N ILE A 398 -13.76 -33.48 24.17
CA ILE A 398 -13.39 -34.34 23.04
C ILE A 398 -14.20 -35.64 23.10
N ARG A 399 -14.24 -36.30 24.26
CA ARG A 399 -15.02 -37.53 24.45
C ARG A 399 -16.52 -37.32 24.18
N TRP A 400 -17.09 -36.21 24.64
CA TRP A 400 -18.49 -35.87 24.36
C TRP A 400 -18.75 -35.65 22.85
N LEU A 401 -17.80 -35.06 22.13
CA LEU A 401 -17.92 -34.87 20.68
C LEU A 401 -17.83 -36.21 19.92
N GLU A 402 -16.96 -37.13 20.36
CA GLU A 402 -16.86 -38.47 19.78
C GLU A 402 -18.17 -39.25 19.96
N GLU A 403 -18.78 -39.21 21.16
CA GLU A 403 -20.09 -39.82 21.41
C GLU A 403 -21.19 -39.20 20.54
N ALA A 404 -21.19 -37.88 20.36
CA ALA A 404 -22.15 -37.19 19.51
C ALA A 404 -22.02 -37.59 18.03
N ILE A 405 -20.79 -37.81 17.53
CA ILE A 405 -20.54 -38.28 16.17
C ILE A 405 -21.10 -39.69 15.98
N ILE A 406 -20.85 -40.59 16.92
CA ILE A 406 -21.37 -41.98 16.86
C ILE A 406 -22.90 -41.99 16.77
N ILE A 407 -23.57 -41.12 17.55
CA ILE A 407 -25.03 -40.99 17.51
C ILE A 407 -25.49 -40.49 16.13
N GLU A 408 -24.83 -39.47 15.57
CA GLU A 408 -25.20 -38.91 14.28
C GLU A 408 -24.97 -39.90 13.13
N ASP A 409 -23.85 -40.64 13.14
CA ASP A 409 -23.57 -41.71 12.17
C ASP A 409 -24.64 -42.81 12.22
N SER A 410 -25.12 -43.14 13.42
CA SER A 410 -26.22 -44.11 13.59
C SER A 410 -27.54 -43.60 12.99
N ASN A 411 -27.84 -42.30 13.16
CA ASN A 411 -29.01 -41.66 12.58
C ASN A 411 -28.92 -41.61 11.05
N GLU A 412 -27.73 -41.30 10.51
CA GLU A 412 -27.47 -41.33 9.07
C GLU A 412 -27.69 -42.74 8.51
N ALA A 413 -27.16 -43.77 9.16
CA ALA A 413 -27.37 -45.15 8.74
C ALA A 413 -28.87 -45.55 8.72
N ILE A 414 -29.65 -45.11 9.72
CA ILE A 414 -31.10 -45.35 9.77
C ILE A 414 -31.81 -44.62 8.61
N THR A 415 -31.48 -43.34 8.37
CA THR A 415 -32.10 -42.57 7.29
C THR A 415 -31.76 -43.13 5.91
N LEU A 416 -30.52 -43.56 5.68
CA LEU A 416 -30.11 -44.22 4.44
C LEU A 416 -30.86 -45.54 4.20
N LYS A 417 -31.03 -46.37 5.24
CA LYS A 417 -31.85 -47.58 5.15
C LYS A 417 -33.30 -47.24 4.78
N HIS A 418 -33.89 -46.24 5.43
CA HIS A 418 -35.25 -45.79 5.11
C HIS A 418 -35.38 -45.26 3.67
N MET A 419 -34.40 -44.50 3.18
CA MET A 419 -34.37 -44.03 1.79
C MET A 419 -34.26 -45.18 0.79
N LYS A 420 -33.43 -46.20 1.07
CA LYS A 420 -33.32 -47.42 0.24
C LYS A 420 -34.67 -48.14 0.17
N HIS A 421 -35.27 -48.48 1.31
CA HIS A 421 -36.58 -49.14 1.36
C HIS A 421 -37.67 -48.37 0.62
N ARG A 422 -37.69 -47.03 0.75
CA ARG A 422 -38.64 -46.19 0.03
C ARG A 422 -38.40 -46.23 -1.48
N THR A 423 -37.13 -46.23 -1.90
CA THR A 423 -36.76 -46.32 -3.32
C THR A 423 -37.19 -47.66 -3.91
N ASP A 424 -36.90 -48.76 -3.22
CA ASP A 424 -37.32 -50.12 -3.62
C ASP A 424 -38.85 -50.20 -3.75
N THR A 425 -39.58 -49.65 -2.77
CA THR A 425 -41.04 -49.58 -2.81
C THR A 425 -41.56 -48.78 -4.02
N PHE A 426 -40.91 -47.65 -4.35
CA PHE A 426 -41.28 -46.86 -5.53
C PHE A 426 -41.01 -47.60 -6.84
N VAL A 427 -39.95 -48.39 -6.91
CA VAL A 427 -39.64 -49.23 -8.07
C VAL A 427 -40.72 -50.30 -8.25
N VAL A 428 -41.08 -51.01 -7.18
CA VAL A 428 -42.19 -51.99 -7.20
C VAL A 428 -43.48 -51.32 -7.64
N LEU A 429 -43.85 -50.18 -7.04
CA LEU A 429 -45.07 -49.43 -7.40
C LEU A 429 -45.07 -48.98 -8.86
N ARG A 430 -43.91 -48.60 -9.41
CA ARG A 430 -43.80 -48.23 -10.83
C ARG A 430 -44.03 -49.42 -11.74
N TYR A 431 -43.43 -50.58 -11.44
CA TYR A 431 -43.62 -51.80 -12.22
C TYR A 431 -45.06 -52.31 -12.13
N THR A 432 -45.70 -52.28 -10.96
CA THR A 432 -47.10 -52.69 -10.82
C THR A 432 -48.04 -51.76 -11.58
N LEU A 433 -47.83 -50.44 -11.51
CA LEU A 433 -48.60 -49.48 -12.32
C LEU A 433 -48.38 -49.69 -13.82
N TRP A 434 -47.16 -50.04 -14.24
CA TRP A 434 -46.87 -50.35 -15.64
C TRP A 434 -47.62 -51.60 -16.09
N ASN A 435 -47.58 -52.68 -15.30
CA ASN A 435 -48.33 -53.91 -15.55
C ASN A 435 -49.84 -53.64 -15.64
N LEU A 436 -50.40 -52.83 -14.73
CA LEU A 436 -51.82 -52.46 -14.78
C LEU A 436 -52.17 -51.67 -16.04
N LEU A 437 -51.31 -50.73 -16.44
CA LEU A 437 -51.51 -49.96 -17.66
C LEU A 437 -51.43 -50.85 -18.91
N ASP A 438 -50.63 -51.91 -18.85
CA ASP A 438 -50.52 -52.90 -19.91
C ASP A 438 -51.73 -53.84 -20.01
N ILE A 439 -52.26 -54.29 -18.87
CA ILE A 439 -53.54 -55.03 -18.83
C ILE A 439 -54.67 -54.16 -19.40
N LEU A 440 -54.68 -52.86 -19.08
CA LEU A 440 -55.67 -51.89 -19.54
C LEU A 440 -55.33 -51.32 -20.94
N ARG A 441 -54.49 -51.98 -21.73
CA ARG A 441 -54.05 -51.51 -23.06
C ARG A 441 -55.21 -51.29 -24.04
N TYR A 442 -56.31 -52.02 -23.89
CA TYR A 442 -57.47 -51.97 -24.81
C TYR A 442 -58.61 -51.06 -24.36
N VAL A 443 -58.53 -50.50 -23.15
CA VAL A 443 -59.56 -49.61 -22.62
C VAL A 443 -59.36 -48.19 -23.18
N ASP A 444 -60.44 -47.58 -23.67
CA ASP A 444 -60.50 -46.20 -24.20
C ASP A 444 -59.70 -45.96 -25.51
N LYS A 445 -59.67 -46.95 -26.42
CA LYS A 445 -59.07 -46.76 -27.75
C LYS A 445 -60.08 -46.40 -28.83
N PRO A 446 -59.83 -45.35 -29.63
CA PRO A 446 -60.63 -45.08 -30.83
C PRO A 446 -60.39 -46.17 -31.87
N THR A 447 -61.45 -46.62 -32.55
CA THR A 447 -61.41 -47.55 -33.67
C THR A 447 -60.80 -46.89 -34.91
N ARG A 448 -59.53 -46.50 -34.85
CA ARG A 448 -58.78 -46.05 -36.04
C ARG A 448 -58.16 -47.27 -36.71
N ILE A 449 -58.83 -47.75 -37.76
CA ILE A 449 -58.20 -48.58 -38.78
C ILE A 449 -57.22 -47.65 -39.50
N VAL A 450 -55.91 -47.83 -39.29
CA VAL A 450 -54.91 -47.14 -40.09
C VAL A 450 -54.89 -47.85 -41.44
N PRO A 451 -55.20 -47.18 -42.57
CA PRO A 451 -55.15 -47.83 -43.88
C PRO A 451 -53.70 -48.23 -44.17
N VAL A 452 -53.43 -49.54 -44.24
CA VAL A 452 -52.11 -50.04 -44.60
C VAL A 452 -51.93 -49.79 -46.10
N GLN A 453 -50.95 -48.97 -46.47
CA GLN A 453 -50.55 -48.83 -47.86
C GLN A 453 -49.76 -50.08 -48.27
N TYR A 454 -50.40 -50.98 -49.01
CA TYR A 454 -49.74 -52.18 -49.52
C TYR A 454 -48.75 -51.79 -50.64
N PRO A 455 -47.48 -52.22 -50.54
CA PRO A 455 -46.45 -51.86 -51.51
C PRO A 455 -46.62 -52.50 -52.90
N ASN A 456 -47.49 -53.50 -53.07
CA ASN A 456 -47.72 -54.16 -54.36
C ASN A 456 -49.22 -54.48 -54.60
N THR A 457 -49.66 -54.44 -55.86
CA THR A 457 -51.08 -54.63 -56.26
C THR A 457 -51.60 -56.04 -56.00
N TYR A 458 -50.74 -57.07 -56.07
CA TYR A 458 -51.10 -58.45 -55.77
C TYR A 458 -51.54 -58.66 -54.30
N LEU A 459 -51.09 -57.82 -53.37
CA LEU A 459 -51.49 -57.86 -51.96
C LEU A 459 -52.84 -57.16 -51.69
N LYS A 460 -53.47 -56.58 -52.72
CA LYS A 460 -54.83 -56.00 -52.64
C LYS A 460 -55.94 -57.02 -52.89
N LEU A 461 -55.61 -58.28 -53.23
CA LEU A 461 -56.58 -59.35 -53.44
C LEU A 461 -57.42 -59.58 -52.16
N PRO A 462 -58.75 -59.80 -52.27
CA PRO A 462 -59.66 -59.79 -51.12
C PRO A 462 -59.33 -60.79 -50.01
N LEU A 463 -58.69 -61.91 -50.35
CA LEU A 463 -58.28 -62.95 -49.40
C LEU A 463 -56.89 -62.73 -48.78
N LEU A 464 -56.09 -61.80 -49.31
CA LEU A 464 -54.73 -61.48 -48.87
C LEU A 464 -54.62 -60.09 -48.21
N LYS A 465 -55.74 -59.38 -48.03
CA LYS A 465 -55.79 -58.14 -47.26
C LYS A 465 -55.53 -58.45 -45.79
N PHE A 466 -54.38 -58.05 -45.29
CA PHE A 466 -54.04 -58.13 -43.86
C PHE A 466 -54.98 -57.27 -42.99
N ASP A 467 -55.75 -56.36 -43.60
CA ASP A 467 -56.83 -55.61 -42.94
C ASP A 467 -58.00 -56.51 -42.47
N MET A 468 -58.18 -57.69 -43.09
CA MET A 468 -59.21 -58.67 -42.72
C MET A 468 -58.82 -59.51 -41.51
N LEU A 469 -57.55 -59.50 -41.10
CA LEU A 469 -57.12 -60.04 -39.82
C LEU A 469 -57.51 -59.01 -38.75
N ILE A 470 -58.64 -59.24 -38.09
CA ILE A 470 -59.13 -58.46 -36.94
C ILE A 470 -58.23 -58.74 -35.71
N MET A 471 -56.91 -58.74 -35.87
CA MET A 471 -55.99 -58.70 -34.74
C MET A 471 -56.02 -57.27 -34.18
N ARG A 472 -56.91 -57.05 -33.22
CA ARG A 472 -56.94 -55.86 -32.36
C ARG A 472 -55.72 -55.83 -31.41
N ALA A 473 -54.54 -56.25 -31.87
CA ALA A 473 -53.33 -56.24 -31.07
C ALA A 473 -52.71 -54.85 -31.13
N SER A 474 -52.61 -54.19 -29.98
CA SER A 474 -51.88 -52.94 -29.87
C SER A 474 -50.45 -53.21 -29.45
N ALA A 475 -49.50 -52.42 -29.96
CA ALA A 475 -48.14 -52.41 -29.43
C ALA A 475 -48.13 -52.06 -27.92
N PRO A 476 -47.17 -52.61 -27.14
CA PRO A 476 -46.96 -52.22 -25.75
C PRO A 476 -46.73 -50.71 -25.62
N PRO A 477 -47.33 -50.05 -24.63
CA PRO A 477 -47.05 -48.65 -24.35
C PRO A 477 -45.58 -48.50 -23.96
N GLY A 478 -44.94 -47.41 -24.40
CA GLY A 478 -43.56 -47.10 -24.02
C GLY A 478 -43.43 -47.03 -22.49
N PHE A 479 -42.26 -47.41 -21.96
CA PHE A 479 -42.03 -47.38 -20.51
C PHE A 479 -42.01 -45.94 -20.00
N GLU A 480 -43.13 -45.49 -19.42
CA GLU A 480 -43.22 -44.16 -18.82
C GLU A 480 -42.51 -44.11 -17.47
N GLN A 481 -41.71 -43.06 -17.27
CA GLN A 481 -40.95 -42.89 -16.05
C GLN A 481 -41.78 -42.20 -14.92
N ASN A 482 -42.82 -41.44 -15.24
CA ASN A 482 -43.54 -40.67 -14.22
C ASN A 482 -44.65 -41.49 -13.56
N THR A 483 -44.43 -41.95 -12.32
CA THR A 483 -45.43 -42.76 -11.58
C THR A 483 -46.77 -42.08 -11.40
N LYS A 484 -46.79 -40.75 -11.23
CA LYS A 484 -48.04 -39.96 -11.07
C LYS A 484 -48.87 -39.90 -12.35
N THR A 485 -48.23 -39.82 -13.52
CA THR A 485 -48.96 -39.84 -14.81
C THR A 485 -49.47 -41.23 -15.11
N MET A 486 -48.69 -42.26 -14.80
CA MET A 486 -49.12 -43.66 -14.89
C MET A 486 -50.33 -43.92 -14.00
N LEU A 487 -50.30 -43.46 -12.75
CA LEU A 487 -51.43 -43.60 -11.82
C LEU A 487 -52.70 -42.91 -12.35
N SER A 488 -52.62 -41.66 -12.81
CA SER A 488 -53.80 -40.96 -13.32
C SER A 488 -54.35 -41.58 -14.61
N MET A 489 -53.49 -42.14 -15.46
CA MET A 489 -53.93 -42.90 -16.64
C MET A 489 -54.59 -44.22 -16.30
N VAL A 490 -54.04 -44.96 -15.33
CA VAL A 490 -54.65 -46.20 -14.82
C VAL A 490 -55.99 -45.89 -14.18
N GLU A 491 -56.10 -44.86 -13.35
CA GLU A 491 -57.35 -44.40 -12.73
C GLU A 491 -58.41 -44.04 -13.78
N ARG A 492 -58.03 -43.25 -14.80
CA ARG A 492 -58.92 -42.90 -15.91
C ARG A 492 -59.39 -44.13 -16.69
N LYS A 493 -58.51 -45.08 -16.99
CA LYS A 493 -58.88 -46.30 -17.71
C LYS A 493 -59.74 -47.24 -16.86
N LEU A 494 -59.41 -47.41 -15.59
CA LEU A 494 -60.21 -48.21 -14.66
C LEU A 494 -61.62 -47.62 -14.48
N THR A 495 -61.75 -46.30 -14.34
CA THR A 495 -63.06 -45.65 -14.22
C THR A 495 -63.90 -45.86 -15.49
N ILE A 496 -63.31 -45.77 -16.68
CA ILE A 496 -63.99 -46.10 -17.94
C ILE A 496 -64.43 -47.57 -17.98
N LEU A 497 -63.54 -48.49 -17.61
CA LEU A 497 -63.85 -49.92 -17.56
C LEU A 497 -64.96 -50.23 -16.56
N MET A 498 -64.90 -49.66 -15.36
CA MET A 498 -65.92 -49.83 -14.32
C MET A 498 -67.27 -49.26 -14.76
N ASN A 499 -67.28 -48.11 -15.46
CA ASN A 499 -68.51 -47.54 -16.00
C ASN A 499 -69.09 -48.41 -17.12
N ALA A 500 -68.25 -48.95 -18.01
CA ALA A 500 -68.67 -49.90 -19.03
C ALA A 500 -69.22 -51.21 -18.41
N TYR A 501 -68.59 -51.71 -17.35
CA TYR A 501 -69.08 -52.88 -16.63
C TYR A 501 -70.44 -52.60 -15.95
N LYS A 502 -70.60 -51.45 -15.29
CA LYS A 502 -71.89 -51.03 -14.73
C LYS A 502 -72.98 -50.95 -15.81
N TYR A 503 -72.64 -50.43 -16.99
CA TYR A 503 -73.56 -50.37 -18.12
C TYR A 503 -73.94 -51.75 -18.66
N LEU A 504 -72.97 -52.67 -18.82
CA LEU A 504 -73.23 -54.06 -19.24
C LEU A 504 -74.08 -54.83 -18.22
N MET A 505 -73.80 -54.67 -16.93
CA MET A 505 -74.60 -55.27 -15.86
C MET A 505 -76.04 -54.75 -15.84
N ALA A 506 -76.23 -53.46 -16.14
CA ALA A 506 -77.55 -52.86 -16.28
C ALA A 506 -78.33 -53.41 -17.51
N ILE A 507 -77.64 -53.63 -18.64
CA ILE A 507 -78.26 -54.21 -19.86
C ILE A 507 -78.67 -55.66 -19.64
N GLN A 508 -77.87 -56.46 -18.94
CA GLN A 508 -78.16 -57.87 -18.68
C GLN A 508 -79.25 -58.09 -17.60
N ASN A 509 -79.86 -57.02 -17.06
CA ASN A 509 -80.85 -57.06 -15.98
C ASN A 509 -80.38 -57.81 -14.72
N ILE A 510 -79.07 -57.89 -14.50
CA ILE A 510 -78.49 -58.51 -13.30
C ILE A 510 -78.46 -57.44 -12.20
N LYS A 511 -79.57 -57.29 -11.46
CA LYS A 511 -79.59 -56.50 -10.22
C LYS A 511 -78.98 -57.34 -9.09
N MET A 512 -77.65 -57.33 -8.97
CA MET A 512 -77.02 -57.90 -7.79
C MET A 512 -77.36 -57.05 -6.56
N THR A 513 -77.92 -57.68 -5.53
CA THR A 513 -78.05 -57.01 -4.23
C THR A 513 -76.67 -56.81 -3.59
N PRO A 514 -76.47 -55.80 -2.71
CA PRO A 514 -75.17 -55.54 -2.08
C PRO A 514 -74.58 -56.76 -1.38
N ARG A 515 -75.43 -57.62 -0.80
CA ARG A 515 -75.03 -58.90 -0.17
C ARG A 515 -74.53 -59.93 -1.18
N GLN A 516 -75.17 -60.06 -2.34
CA GLN A 516 -74.73 -61.02 -3.36
C GLN A 516 -73.42 -60.57 -4.01
N MET A 517 -73.23 -59.26 -4.21
CA MET A 517 -71.96 -58.71 -4.69
C MET A 517 -70.82 -58.90 -3.67
N HIS A 518 -71.11 -58.75 -2.38
CA HIS A 518 -70.16 -59.05 -1.32
C HIS A 518 -69.82 -60.55 -1.27
N ASN A 519 -70.81 -61.42 -1.43
CA ASN A 519 -70.57 -62.87 -1.48
C ASN A 519 -69.74 -63.26 -2.69
N PHE A 520 -70.05 -62.76 -3.89
CA PHE A 520 -69.23 -63.00 -5.09
C PHE A 520 -67.79 -62.48 -4.93
N TRP A 521 -67.63 -61.29 -4.35
CA TRP A 521 -66.30 -60.77 -4.03
C TRP A 521 -65.57 -61.70 -3.05
N LYS A 522 -66.27 -62.19 -2.03
CA LYS A 522 -65.70 -63.13 -1.07
C LYS A 522 -65.32 -64.46 -1.73
N THR A 523 -66.16 -65.04 -2.58
CA THR A 523 -65.87 -66.30 -3.29
C THR A 523 -64.74 -66.12 -4.29
N TYR A 524 -64.68 -64.99 -4.99
CA TYR A 524 -63.58 -64.66 -5.88
C TYR A 524 -62.28 -64.43 -5.11
N HIS A 525 -62.34 -63.77 -3.96
CA HIS A 525 -61.17 -63.51 -3.11
C HIS A 525 -60.65 -64.79 -2.46
N GLU A 526 -61.54 -65.65 -1.95
CA GLU A 526 -61.22 -66.98 -1.45
C GLU A 526 -60.62 -67.85 -2.58
N GLY A 527 -61.22 -67.88 -3.76
CA GLY A 527 -60.67 -68.60 -4.92
C GLY A 527 -59.34 -68.02 -5.43
N PHE A 528 -59.15 -66.69 -5.35
CA PHE A 528 -57.87 -66.06 -5.70
C PHE A 528 -56.78 -66.42 -4.68
N LEU A 529 -57.10 -66.43 -3.38
CA LEU A 529 -56.19 -66.87 -2.33
C LEU A 529 -55.87 -68.36 -2.47
N GLU A 530 -56.83 -69.21 -2.84
CA GLU A 530 -56.58 -70.62 -3.17
C GLU A 530 -55.64 -70.75 -4.39
N ILE A 531 -55.87 -70.00 -5.47
CA ILE A 531 -54.99 -69.99 -6.64
C ILE A 531 -53.59 -69.49 -6.28
N GLN A 532 -53.49 -68.46 -5.43
CA GLN A 532 -52.21 -67.91 -5.01
C GLN A 532 -51.45 -68.84 -4.07
N ASN A 533 -52.15 -69.50 -3.14
CA ASN A 533 -51.58 -70.58 -2.33
C ASN A 533 -51.12 -71.75 -3.20
N VAL A 534 -51.87 -72.11 -4.26
CA VAL A 534 -51.44 -73.14 -5.23
C VAL A 534 -50.23 -72.70 -6.05
N ILE A 535 -50.10 -71.41 -6.37
CA ILE A 535 -48.92 -70.85 -7.05
C ILE A 535 -47.72 -70.83 -6.10
N GLU A 536 -47.90 -70.41 -4.85
CA GLU A 536 -46.86 -70.44 -3.81
C GLU A 536 -46.45 -71.88 -3.46
N GLU A 537 -47.40 -72.83 -3.43
CA GLU A 537 -47.11 -74.26 -3.28
C GLU A 537 -46.39 -74.83 -4.51
N LYS A 538 -46.72 -74.39 -5.73
CA LYS A 538 -46.01 -74.75 -6.96
C LYS A 538 -44.62 -74.14 -7.02
N GLU A 539 -44.43 -72.90 -6.58
CA GLU A 539 -43.13 -72.25 -6.48
C GLU A 539 -42.29 -72.89 -5.37
N ALA A 540 -42.88 -73.24 -4.22
CA ALA A 540 -42.23 -74.00 -3.16
C ALA A 540 -41.92 -75.45 -3.57
N MET A 541 -42.75 -76.11 -4.39
CA MET A 541 -42.45 -77.40 -5.01
C MET A 541 -41.37 -77.27 -6.09
N ARG A 542 -41.30 -76.14 -6.81
CA ARG A 542 -40.25 -75.86 -7.79
C ARG A 542 -38.91 -75.59 -7.11
N ASP A 543 -38.91 -74.89 -5.99
CA ASP A 543 -37.72 -74.66 -5.17
C ASP A 543 -37.28 -75.93 -4.43
N LYS A 544 -38.21 -76.81 -4.03
CA LYS A 544 -37.89 -78.14 -3.48
C LYS A 544 -37.38 -79.13 -4.53
N SER A 545 -37.97 -79.17 -5.73
CA SER A 545 -37.47 -80.02 -6.84
C SER A 545 -36.16 -79.51 -7.45
N ALA A 546 -35.88 -78.21 -7.36
CA ALA A 546 -34.58 -77.64 -7.72
C ALA A 546 -33.44 -77.98 -6.74
N LEU A 547 -33.77 -78.51 -5.54
CA LEU A 547 -32.79 -78.92 -4.53
C LEU A 547 -32.46 -80.42 -4.57
N GLU A 548 -33.26 -81.27 -5.22
CA GLU A 548 -33.01 -82.73 -5.30
C GLU A 548 -32.56 -83.24 -6.69
N ASP A 549 -32.89 -82.58 -7.81
CA ASP A 549 -32.44 -82.99 -9.16
C ASP A 549 -31.39 -82.05 -9.75
N GLY A 550 -30.30 -81.85 -9.01
CA GLY A 550 -29.16 -81.01 -9.39
C GLY A 550 -28.32 -81.49 -10.59
N GLN A 551 -28.79 -82.43 -11.41
CA GLN A 551 -27.99 -82.98 -12.51
C GLN A 551 -28.67 -83.06 -13.89
N ASP A 552 -30.01 -83.04 -14.01
CA ASP A 552 -30.68 -83.28 -15.33
C ASP A 552 -31.58 -82.13 -15.86
N VAL A 553 -31.89 -81.08 -15.09
CA VAL A 553 -32.80 -80.00 -15.55
C VAL A 553 -32.11 -78.97 -16.48
N PHE A 554 -30.80 -79.10 -16.75
CA PHE A 554 -30.12 -78.27 -17.75
C PHE A 554 -30.44 -78.67 -19.20
N GLU A 555 -31.09 -79.81 -19.45
CA GLU A 555 -31.43 -80.24 -20.81
C GLU A 555 -32.82 -79.79 -21.29
N ASP A 556 -33.83 -79.67 -20.42
CA ASP A 556 -35.19 -79.28 -20.84
C ASP A 556 -35.41 -77.77 -20.98
N ALA A 557 -34.51 -76.94 -20.44
CA ALA A 557 -34.51 -75.49 -20.72
C ALA A 557 -34.05 -75.14 -22.15
N LYS A 558 -33.53 -76.11 -22.92
CA LYS A 558 -33.14 -75.93 -24.33
C LYS A 558 -34.33 -75.96 -25.31
N LEU A 559 -35.50 -76.47 -24.94
CA LEU A 559 -36.60 -76.67 -25.88
C LEU A 559 -37.53 -75.45 -26.08
N LEU A 560 -37.45 -74.42 -25.21
CA LEU A 560 -38.27 -73.21 -25.29
C LEU A 560 -37.51 -71.92 -25.68
N GLN A 561 -36.21 -72.00 -25.96
CA GLN A 561 -35.44 -70.92 -26.58
C GLN A 561 -35.30 -71.13 -28.09
N THR A 562 -36.38 -70.93 -28.85
CA THR A 562 -36.31 -70.87 -30.32
C THR A 562 -35.66 -69.58 -30.87
N VAL A 563 -35.04 -68.77 -30.00
CA VAL A 563 -34.26 -67.59 -30.40
C VAL A 563 -32.88 -67.67 -29.73
N PRO A 564 -31.82 -68.01 -30.48
CA PRO A 564 -30.47 -68.07 -29.94
C PRO A 564 -30.01 -66.69 -29.44
N ASN A 565 -29.32 -66.64 -28.30
CA ASN A 565 -28.77 -65.40 -27.75
C ASN A 565 -27.71 -64.81 -28.70
N ARG A 566 -27.53 -63.48 -28.76
CA ARG A 566 -26.60 -62.77 -29.67
C ARG A 566 -25.18 -63.33 -29.68
N LYS A 567 -24.68 -63.81 -28.53
CA LYS A 567 -23.37 -64.50 -28.44
C LYS A 567 -23.39 -65.85 -29.17
N GLN A 568 -24.46 -66.62 -29.04
CA GLN A 568 -24.65 -67.91 -29.71
C GLN A 568 -24.88 -67.76 -31.22
N ILE A 569 -25.63 -66.73 -31.64
CA ILE A 569 -25.78 -66.38 -33.07
C ILE A 569 -24.40 -66.07 -33.66
N LYS A 570 -23.58 -65.25 -32.99
CA LYS A 570 -22.22 -64.93 -33.45
C LYS A 570 -21.31 -66.15 -33.54
N THR A 571 -21.38 -67.07 -32.57
CA THR A 571 -20.58 -68.30 -32.64
C THR A 571 -21.08 -69.26 -33.72
N GLN A 572 -22.38 -69.38 -33.94
CA GLN A 572 -22.95 -70.21 -35.02
C GLN A 572 -22.66 -69.62 -36.40
N SER A 573 -22.76 -68.30 -36.58
CA SER A 573 -22.40 -67.64 -37.83
C SER A 573 -20.89 -67.69 -38.10
N ALA A 574 -20.04 -67.57 -37.08
CA ALA A 574 -18.60 -67.82 -37.23
C ALA A 574 -18.31 -69.27 -37.66
N ARG A 575 -19.01 -70.24 -37.07
CA ARG A 575 -18.86 -71.67 -37.41
C ARG A 575 -19.30 -71.99 -38.84
N ILE A 576 -20.39 -71.37 -39.32
CA ILE A 576 -20.87 -71.51 -40.70
C ILE A 576 -19.89 -70.86 -41.69
N VAL A 577 -19.28 -69.72 -41.34
CA VAL A 577 -18.24 -69.10 -42.18
C VAL A 577 -16.99 -69.97 -42.25
N GLU A 578 -16.57 -70.61 -41.15
CA GLU A 578 -15.46 -71.58 -41.15
C GLU A 578 -15.80 -72.88 -41.90
N GLU A 579 -17.04 -73.37 -41.84
CA GLU A 579 -17.47 -74.56 -42.59
C GLU A 579 -17.63 -74.29 -44.09
N LEU A 580 -18.01 -73.07 -44.48
CA LEU A 580 -18.03 -72.64 -45.87
C LEU A 580 -16.60 -72.38 -46.40
N SER A 581 -15.70 -71.82 -45.60
CA SER A 581 -14.29 -71.66 -46.01
C SER A 581 -13.55 -73.00 -46.14
N LYS A 582 -14.00 -74.04 -45.43
CA LYS A 582 -13.46 -75.42 -45.56
C LYS A 582 -14.09 -76.23 -46.70
N LYS A 583 -15.07 -75.69 -47.41
CA LYS A 583 -15.68 -76.30 -48.60
C LYS A 583 -15.23 -75.66 -49.92
N GLU A 584 -14.46 -74.58 -49.86
CA GLU A 584 -13.83 -73.93 -51.03
C GLU A 584 -12.33 -74.27 -51.18
N ASP A 585 -11.76 -75.08 -50.27
CA ASP A 585 -10.53 -75.87 -50.45
C ASP A 585 -10.90 -77.35 -50.64
#